data_AF-A0A7Y6PI95-F1
#
_entry.id   AF-A0A7Y6PI95-F1
#
_cell.length_a   1.000
_cell.length_b   1.000
_cell.length_c   1.000
_cell.angle_alpha   90.00
_cell.angle_beta   90.00
_cell.angle_gamma   90.00
#
_symmetry.space_group_name_H-M   'P 1'
#
loop_
_entity.id
_entity.type
_entity.pdbx_description
1 polymer ?
#
loop_
_entity_poly.entity_id
_entity_poly.type
_entity_poly.pdbx_seq_one_letter_code
_entity_poly.pdbx_strand_id
1 'polypeptide(L)'
;QTNKIINGIKGNSSNSEEVKNPYIAEARFMRGVAYSYLAMLWGNVIINEDTDELVANPIVNTSPVSDVYEFAMRDLEFAAKYLPEVSSAAGRVNKYSAFGMLSRVYLTYAGYSSNPNSATRNQDYLDLAKKAALKVIENRNFEL
;
A
#
# COMPACT_ATOMS: atom_id res chain seq x y z
N GLN A 1 1.38 13.15 -5.79
CA GLN A 1 0.62 13.92 -4.77
C GLN A 1 0.87 13.37 -3.36
N THR A 2 0.71 12.07 -3.14
CA THR A 2 0.94 11.40 -1.83
C THR A 2 2.32 11.69 -1.23
N ASN A 3 3.40 11.63 -2.02
CA ASN A 3 4.76 11.93 -1.55
C ASN A 3 4.89 13.34 -0.95
N LYS A 4 4.34 14.37 -1.62
CA LYS A 4 4.34 15.75 -1.11
C LYS A 4 3.61 15.86 0.24
N ILE A 5 2.49 15.14 0.39
CA ILE A 5 1.72 15.11 1.64
C ILE A 5 2.56 14.47 2.76
N ILE A 6 3.17 13.31 2.49
CA ILE A 6 4.01 12.60 3.46
C ILE A 6 5.20 13.47 3.90
N ASN A 7 5.90 14.07 2.94
CA ASN A 7 7.07 14.93 3.22
C ASN A 7 6.66 16.18 4.00
N GLY A 8 5.55 16.81 3.64
CA GLY A 8 5.00 17.97 4.36
C GLY A 8 4.62 17.65 5.81
N ILE A 9 4.00 16.49 6.07
CA ILE A 9 3.63 16.07 7.44
C ILE A 9 4.88 15.72 8.25
N LYS A 10 5.85 15.03 7.65
CA LYS A 10 7.11 14.67 8.32
C LYS A 10 7.96 15.90 8.66
N GLY A 11 8.00 16.90 7.78
CA GLY A 11 8.75 18.13 8.00
C GLY A 11 8.20 19.04 9.10
N ASN A 12 6.95 18.84 9.54
CA ASN A 12 6.37 19.62 10.63
C ASN A 12 6.70 18.98 11.98
N SER A 13 7.61 19.55 12.78
CA SER A 13 7.99 19.02 14.11
C SER A 13 6.97 19.26 15.22
N SER A 14 5.93 20.08 14.99
CA SER A 14 5.07 20.59 16.06
C SER A 14 4.05 19.59 16.60
N ASN A 15 3.70 18.57 15.81
CA ASN A 15 2.71 17.55 16.17
C ASN A 15 3.37 16.22 16.56
N SER A 16 2.77 15.50 17.49
CA SER A 16 3.22 14.16 17.89
C SER A 16 2.98 13.12 16.78
N GLU A 17 3.67 11.98 16.85
CA GLU A 17 3.55 10.91 15.86
C GLU A 17 2.15 10.30 15.86
N GLU A 18 1.47 10.25 17.00
CA GLU A 18 0.11 9.73 17.13
C GLU A 18 -0.90 10.53 16.30
N VAL A 19 -0.69 11.84 16.19
CA VAL A 19 -1.51 12.71 15.35
C VAL A 19 -1.13 12.57 13.88
N LYS A 20 0.16 12.43 13.57
CA LYS A 20 0.66 12.37 12.18
C LYS A 20 0.39 11.03 11.50
N ASN A 21 0.56 9.93 12.22
CA ASN A 21 0.58 8.58 11.68
C ASN A 21 -0.71 8.22 10.93
N PRO A 22 -1.93 8.55 11.40
CA PRO A 22 -3.15 8.29 10.64
C PRO A 22 -3.19 9.01 9.29
N TYR A 23 -2.73 10.26 9.20
CA TYR A 23 -2.70 11.01 7.94
C TYR A 23 -1.62 10.50 6.98
N ILE A 24 -0.45 10.14 7.51
CA ILE A 24 0.60 9.48 6.72
C ILE A 24 0.09 8.12 6.21
N ALA A 25 -0.68 7.41 7.03
CA ALA A 25 -1.27 6.12 6.71
C ALA A 25 -2.33 6.23 5.59
N GLU A 26 -3.18 7.27 5.60
CA GLU A 26 -4.10 7.56 4.49
C GLU A 26 -3.32 7.82 3.18
N ALA A 27 -2.25 8.63 3.23
CA ALA A 27 -1.44 8.93 2.06
C ALA A 27 -0.69 7.69 1.53
N ARG A 28 -0.15 6.87 2.43
CA ARG A 28 0.49 5.60 2.08
C ARG A 28 -0.48 4.58 1.53
N PHE A 29 -1.70 4.48 2.07
CA PHE A 29 -2.74 3.63 1.49
C PHE A 29 -2.98 3.97 0.02
N MET A 30 -3.20 5.25 -0.29
CA MET A 30 -3.42 5.69 -1.67
C MET A 30 -2.21 5.42 -2.57
N ARG A 31 -0.99 5.59 -2.04
CA ARG A 31 0.25 5.33 -2.77
C ARG A 31 0.43 3.83 -3.06
N GLY A 32 0.25 2.98 -2.06
CA GLY A 32 0.32 1.52 -2.22
C GLY A 32 -0.73 0.99 -3.20
N VAL A 33 -1.95 1.51 -3.17
CA VAL A 33 -2.99 1.19 -4.17
C VAL A 33 -2.52 1.58 -5.56
N ALA A 34 -2.06 2.81 -5.76
CA ALA A 34 -1.61 3.28 -7.06
C ALA A 34 -0.46 2.42 -7.61
N TYR A 35 0.55 2.11 -6.79
CA TYR A 35 1.67 1.27 -7.21
C TYR A 35 1.26 -0.18 -7.48
N SER A 36 0.28 -0.74 -6.76
CA SER A 36 -0.25 -2.07 -7.08
C SER A 36 -0.90 -2.12 -8.46
N TYR A 37 -1.63 -1.07 -8.84
CA TYR A 37 -2.19 -0.95 -10.20
C TYR A 37 -1.10 -0.71 -11.25
N LEU A 38 -0.10 0.12 -10.94
CA LEU A 38 1.03 0.35 -11.84
C LEU A 38 1.77 -0.96 -12.15
N ALA A 39 2.04 -1.76 -11.12
CA ALA A 39 2.66 -3.07 -11.25
C ALA A 39 1.80 -4.04 -12.07
N MET A 40 0.48 -4.04 -11.85
CA MET A 40 -0.44 -4.91 -12.58
C MET A 40 -0.52 -4.57 -14.08
N LEU A 41 -0.44 -3.30 -14.44
CA LEU A 41 -0.62 -2.84 -15.82
C LEU A 41 0.69 -2.80 -16.62
N TRP A 42 1.80 -2.39 -15.99
CA TRP A 42 3.08 -2.17 -16.69
C TRP A 42 4.22 -3.04 -16.18
N GLY A 43 4.07 -3.71 -15.03
CA GLY A 43 5.16 -4.46 -14.42
C GLY A 43 6.21 -3.53 -13.82
N ASN A 44 7.32 -3.34 -14.53
CA ASN A 44 8.44 -2.53 -14.06
C ASN A 44 8.10 -1.04 -14.18
N VAL A 45 8.20 -0.30 -13.07
CA VAL A 45 7.91 1.15 -13.03
C VAL A 45 8.88 1.89 -12.12
N ILE A 46 8.94 3.20 -12.25
CA ILE A 46 9.77 4.05 -11.39
C ILE A 46 9.13 4.15 -10.01
N ILE A 47 9.83 3.69 -8.98
CA ILE A 47 9.46 3.93 -7.59
C ILE A 47 9.98 5.32 -7.21
N ASN A 48 9.08 6.15 -6.67
CA ASN A 48 9.42 7.49 -6.22
C ASN A 48 8.89 7.72 -4.81
N GLU A 49 9.76 8.12 -3.90
CA GLU A 49 9.41 8.53 -2.54
C GLU A 49 9.50 10.04 -2.33
N ASP A 50 10.35 10.73 -3.09
CA ASP A 50 10.53 12.18 -3.01
C ASP A 50 10.26 12.86 -4.36
N THR A 51 9.27 13.75 -4.35
CA THR A 51 8.92 14.47 -5.59
C THR A 51 10.00 15.46 -5.99
N ASP A 52 10.72 16.03 -5.03
CA ASP A 52 11.69 17.10 -5.31
C ASP A 52 12.97 16.50 -5.93
N GLU A 53 13.39 15.31 -5.50
CA GLU A 53 14.50 14.57 -6.11
C GLU A 53 14.20 14.21 -7.58
N LEU A 54 12.99 13.73 -7.88
CA LEU A 54 12.61 13.37 -9.24
C LEU A 54 12.52 14.60 -10.17
N VAL A 55 12.15 15.76 -9.64
CA VAL A 55 12.14 17.01 -10.41
C VAL A 55 13.58 17.49 -10.68
N ALA A 56 14.47 17.34 -9.70
CA ALA A 56 15.88 17.72 -9.84
C ALA A 56 16.64 16.81 -10.83
N ASN A 57 16.33 15.51 -10.85
CA ASN A 57 16.89 14.56 -11.81
C ASN A 57 15.80 13.68 -12.44
N PRO A 58 15.27 14.05 -13.62
CA PRO A 58 14.13 13.35 -14.23
C PRO A 58 14.51 12.04 -14.94
N ILE A 59 15.80 11.76 -15.14
CA ILE A 59 16.26 10.55 -15.82
C ILE A 59 16.49 9.47 -14.76
N VAL A 60 15.47 8.63 -14.55
CA VAL A 60 15.48 7.56 -13.54
C VAL A 60 15.10 6.23 -14.18
N ASN A 61 15.81 5.17 -13.79
CA ASN A 61 15.54 3.82 -14.27
C ASN A 61 14.29 3.23 -13.58
N THR A 62 13.59 2.35 -14.27
CA THR A 62 12.47 1.58 -13.68
C THR A 62 12.98 0.53 -12.70
N SER A 63 12.22 0.31 -11.63
CA SER A 63 12.43 -0.78 -10.69
C SER A 63 11.77 -2.08 -11.18
N PRO A 64 12.34 -3.26 -10.87
CA PRO A 64 11.68 -4.54 -11.07
C PRO A 64 10.30 -4.59 -10.41
N VAL A 65 9.36 -5.28 -11.04
CA VAL A 65 7.98 -5.44 -10.54
C VAL A 65 7.91 -6.05 -9.13
N SER A 66 8.87 -6.90 -8.73
CA SER A 66 9.00 -7.40 -7.35
C SER A 66 9.12 -6.27 -6.34
N ASP A 67 9.99 -5.30 -6.65
CA ASP A 67 10.31 -4.19 -5.76
C ASP A 67 9.13 -3.21 -5.71
N VAL A 68 8.40 -3.07 -6.82
CA VAL A 68 7.19 -2.25 -6.89
C VAL A 68 6.07 -2.86 -6.02
N TYR A 69 5.88 -4.18 -6.09
CA TYR A 69 4.92 -4.86 -5.21
C TYR A 69 5.34 -4.80 -3.76
N GLU A 70 6.62 -4.99 -3.44
CA GLU A 70 7.13 -4.85 -2.09
C GLU A 70 6.92 -3.44 -1.55
N PHE A 71 7.16 -2.41 -2.36
CA PHE A 71 6.89 -1.03 -2.03
C PHE A 71 5.40 -0.79 -1.73
N ALA A 72 4.52 -1.30 -2.58
CA ALA A 72 3.08 -1.21 -2.38
C ALA A 72 2.61 -1.93 -1.10
N MET A 73 3.15 -3.12 -0.82
CA MET A 73 2.83 -3.89 0.38
C MET A 73 3.27 -3.17 1.65
N ARG A 74 4.50 -2.64 1.69
CA ARG A 74 5.02 -1.88 2.85
C ARG A 74 4.16 -0.66 3.18
N ASP A 75 3.67 0.04 2.15
CA ASP A 75 2.76 1.17 2.33
C ASP A 75 1.39 0.75 2.87
N LEU A 76 0.82 -0.35 2.34
CA LEU A 76 -0.46 -0.89 2.78
C LEU A 76 -0.39 -1.50 4.18
N GLU A 77 0.72 -2.14 4.55
CA GLU A 77 0.98 -2.64 5.91
C GLU A 77 1.07 -1.50 6.92
N PHE A 78 1.78 -0.41 6.55
CA PHE A 78 1.80 0.80 7.36
C PHE A 78 0.39 1.37 7.52
N ALA A 79 -0.38 1.43 6.43
CA ALA A 79 -1.76 1.89 6.48
C ALA A 79 -2.62 1.03 7.42
N ALA A 80 -2.53 -0.30 7.31
CA ALA A 80 -3.27 -1.23 8.16
C ALA A 80 -2.89 -1.12 9.65
N LYS A 81 -1.66 -0.72 9.96
CA LYS A 81 -1.21 -0.53 11.35
C LYS A 81 -1.74 0.76 11.97
N TYR A 82 -1.74 1.87 11.22
CA TYR A 82 -1.92 3.21 11.78
C TYR A 82 -3.26 3.89 11.42
N LEU A 83 -4.04 3.34 10.49
CA LEU A 83 -5.39 3.85 10.26
C LEU A 83 -6.32 3.54 11.43
N PRO A 84 -7.27 4.44 11.74
CA PRO A 84 -8.29 4.20 12.74
C PRO A 84 -9.26 3.11 12.28
N GLU A 85 -9.91 2.46 13.24
CA GLU A 85 -10.94 1.45 12.96
C GLU A 85 -12.22 2.06 12.41
N VAL A 86 -12.59 3.23 12.95
CA VAL A 86 -13.71 4.03 12.47
C VAL A 86 -13.15 5.27 11.79
N SER A 87 -13.55 5.49 10.53
CA SER A 87 -13.17 6.68 9.79
C SER A 87 -13.74 7.94 10.43
N SER A 88 -12.98 9.03 10.43
CA SER A 88 -13.45 10.33 10.95
C SER A 88 -14.56 10.96 10.11
N ALA A 89 -14.69 10.54 8.84
CA ALA A 89 -15.73 10.98 7.93
C ALA A 89 -16.07 9.88 6.92
N ALA A 90 -17.29 9.89 6.40
CA ALA A 90 -17.70 9.03 5.29
C ALA A 90 -16.77 9.25 4.07
N GLY A 91 -16.39 8.17 3.40
CA GLY A 91 -15.48 8.19 2.25
C GLY A 91 -13.97 8.18 2.60
N ARG A 92 -13.59 8.36 3.88
CA ARG A 92 -12.21 8.16 4.31
C ARG A 92 -11.90 6.68 4.55
N VAL A 93 -10.67 6.31 4.25
CA VAL A 93 -10.17 4.94 4.43
C VAL A 93 -9.99 4.61 5.91
N ASN A 94 -10.31 3.38 6.30
CA ASN A 94 -10.09 2.86 7.65
C ASN A 94 -9.12 1.67 7.62
N LYS A 95 -8.80 1.19 8.82
CA LYS A 95 -7.96 0.01 9.06
C LYS A 95 -8.39 -1.20 8.22
N TYR A 96 -9.69 -1.46 8.11
CA TYR A 96 -10.23 -2.62 7.42
C TYR A 96 -10.18 -2.48 5.90
N SER A 97 -10.33 -1.26 5.36
CA SER A 97 -10.06 -0.96 3.96
C SER A 97 -8.61 -1.27 3.59
N ALA A 98 -7.66 -0.91 4.47
CA ALA A 98 -6.25 -1.25 4.29
C ALA A 98 -6.00 -2.77 4.32
N PHE A 99 -6.57 -3.51 5.28
CA PHE A 99 -6.45 -4.97 5.30
C PHE A 99 -7.09 -5.66 4.09
N GLY A 100 -8.26 -5.19 3.63
CA GLY A 100 -8.92 -5.74 2.45
C GLY A 100 -8.09 -5.54 1.18
N MET A 101 -7.54 -4.34 1.00
CA MET A 101 -6.64 -4.06 -0.12
C MET A 101 -5.33 -4.82 -0.02
N LEU A 102 -4.72 -4.89 1.17
CA LEU A 102 -3.48 -5.65 1.41
C LEU A 102 -3.67 -7.14 1.09
N SER A 103 -4.80 -7.73 1.50
CA SER A 103 -5.18 -9.10 1.14
C SER A 103 -5.21 -9.31 -0.38
N ARG A 104 -5.83 -8.38 -1.11
CA ARG A 104 -5.89 -8.43 -2.57
C ARG A 104 -4.49 -8.36 -3.19
N VAL A 105 -3.64 -7.46 -2.72
CA VAL A 105 -2.27 -7.30 -3.25
C VAL A 105 -1.42 -8.54 -2.98
N TYR A 106 -1.48 -9.11 -1.76
CA TYR A 106 -0.82 -10.38 -1.46
C TYR A 106 -1.32 -11.51 -2.35
N LEU A 107 -2.63 -11.62 -2.56
CA LEU A 107 -3.20 -12.66 -3.42
C LEU A 107 -2.73 -12.50 -4.88
N THR A 108 -2.69 -11.27 -5.40
CA THR A 108 -2.18 -10.97 -6.74
C THR A 108 -0.71 -11.35 -6.85
N TYR A 109 0.12 -10.94 -5.89
CA TYR A 109 1.55 -11.24 -5.92
C TYR A 109 1.88 -12.71 -5.67
N ALA A 110 1.04 -13.43 -4.91
CA ALA A 110 1.19 -14.87 -4.71
C ALA A 110 1.16 -15.63 -6.04
N GLY A 111 0.41 -15.14 -7.03
CA GLY A 111 0.36 -15.71 -8.38
C GLY A 111 1.37 -15.12 -9.35
N TYR A 112 2.16 -14.13 -8.95
CA TYR A 112 3.16 -13.53 -9.82
C TYR A 112 4.32 -14.51 -10.06
N SER A 113 4.65 -14.73 -11.32
CA SER A 113 5.79 -15.54 -11.75
C SER A 113 6.42 -14.95 -13.00
N SER A 114 7.75 -14.98 -13.08
CA SER A 114 8.48 -14.62 -14.29
C SER A 114 8.15 -15.55 -15.47
N ASN A 115 7.63 -16.74 -15.20
CA ASN A 115 7.09 -17.64 -16.20
C ASN A 115 5.58 -17.45 -16.33
N PRO A 116 5.07 -16.89 -17.44
CA PRO A 116 3.64 -16.63 -17.64
C PRO A 116 2.77 -17.91 -17.66
N ASN A 117 3.39 -19.08 -17.87
CA ASN A 117 2.71 -20.37 -17.84
C ASN A 117 2.84 -21.09 -16.49
N SER A 118 3.36 -20.42 -15.45
CA SER A 118 3.48 -21.04 -14.14
C SER A 118 2.11 -21.15 -13.47
N ALA A 119 1.78 -22.36 -13.01
CA ALA A 119 0.63 -22.61 -12.15
C ALA A 119 0.97 -22.53 -10.65
N THR A 120 2.23 -22.22 -10.30
CA THR A 120 2.68 -22.18 -8.91
C THR A 120 2.28 -20.88 -8.24
N ARG A 121 1.68 -20.97 -7.07
CA ARG A 121 1.43 -19.80 -6.20
C ARG A 121 2.32 -19.89 -4.98
N ASN A 122 2.89 -18.77 -4.57
CA ASN A 122 3.68 -18.70 -3.35
C ASN A 122 2.76 -18.82 -2.11
N GLN A 123 2.94 -19.89 -1.34
CA GLN A 123 2.09 -20.20 -0.19
C GLN A 123 2.18 -19.16 0.93
N ASP A 124 3.34 -18.54 1.15
CA ASP A 124 3.52 -17.54 2.20
C ASP A 124 2.63 -16.32 1.96
N TYR A 125 2.56 -15.85 0.71
CA TYR A 125 1.67 -14.75 0.33
C TYR A 125 0.19 -15.16 0.35
N LEU A 126 -0.16 -16.41 0.05
CA LEU A 126 -1.52 -16.90 0.22
C LEU A 126 -1.93 -16.90 1.70
N ASP A 127 -1.04 -17.30 2.60
CA ASP A 127 -1.29 -17.29 4.03
C ASP A 127 -1.41 -15.86 4.58
N LEU A 128 -0.57 -14.94 4.10
CA LEU A 128 -0.68 -13.52 4.43
C LEU A 128 -1.99 -12.90 3.91
N ALA A 129 -2.39 -13.21 2.67
CA ALA A 129 -3.66 -12.78 2.11
C ALA A 129 -4.85 -13.27 2.96
N LYS A 130 -4.83 -14.55 3.34
CA LYS A 130 -5.83 -15.14 4.24
C LYS A 130 -5.87 -14.42 5.59
N LYS A 131 -4.72 -14.18 6.21
CA LYS A 131 -4.62 -13.48 7.50
C LYS A 131 -5.20 -12.05 7.41
N ALA A 132 -4.87 -11.31 6.36
CA ALA A 132 -5.39 -9.96 6.14
C ALA A 132 -6.91 -9.97 5.89
N ALA A 133 -7.41 -10.92 5.09
CA ALA A 133 -8.86 -11.08 4.84
C ALA A 133 -9.62 -11.42 6.13
N LEU A 134 -9.09 -12.32 6.96
CA LEU A 134 -9.70 -12.70 8.24
C LEU A 134 -9.89 -11.50 9.16
N LYS A 135 -8.93 -10.54 9.19
CA LYS A 135 -9.08 -9.30 9.98
C LYS A 135 -10.28 -8.45 9.58
N VAL A 136 -10.69 -8.51 8.31
CA VAL A 136 -11.89 -7.82 7.83
C VAL A 136 -13.15 -8.63 8.14
N ILE A 137 -13.11 -9.95 7.92
CA ILE A 137 -14.27 -10.84 8.12
C ILE A 137 -14.66 -10.96 9.60
N GLU A 138 -13.68 -11.04 10.49
CA GLU A 138 -13.92 -11.12 11.95
C GLU A 138 -14.52 -9.81 12.49
N ASN A 139 -14.35 -8.70 11.77
CA ASN A 139 -15.02 -7.46 12.08
C ASN A 139 -16.48 -7.51 11.60
N ARG A 140 -17.40 -7.63 12.55
CA ARG A 140 -18.85 -7.69 12.31
C ARG A 140 -19.51 -6.34 11.95
N ASN A 141 -18.72 -5.29 11.74
CA ASN A 141 -19.24 -3.95 11.40
C ASN A 141 -19.54 -3.77 9.90
N PHE A 142 -19.28 -4.79 9.06
CA PHE A 142 -19.58 -4.75 7.63
C PHE A 142 -20.48 -5.94 7.26
N GLU A 143 -21.54 -5.66 6.50
CA GLU A 143 -22.51 -6.64 6.02
C GLU A 143 -22.64 -6.50 4.48
N LEU A 144 -23.07 -7.59 3.82
CA LEU A 144 -23.22 -7.67 2.36
C LEU A 144 -24.58 -7.13 1.88
#